data_AF-A0A968M7Q4-F1
#
_entry.id   AF-A0A968M7Q4-F1
#
_cell.length_a   1.000
_cell.length_b   1.000
_cell.length_c   1.000
_cell.angle_alpha   90.00
_cell.angle_beta   90.00
_cell.angle_gamma   90.00
#
_symmetry.space_group_name_H-M   'P 1'
#
loop_
_entity.id
_entity.type
_entity.pdbx_description
1 polymer ?
#
loop_
_entity_poly.entity_id
_entity_poly.type
_entity_poly.pdbx_seq_one_letter_code
_entity_poly.pdbx_strand_id
1 'polypeptide(L)'
;MLTSTFQDLIHDSEGRYLRPSELQDLKTYVDDLPRRIAIYRRLQKQEATLLEKVVTKYKPMHPTLTRQHGAKAWERCHRDLSYVWKYACLAMLLNSEDYLYEINCCTGWKLS
;
A
#
# COMPACT_ATOMS: atom_id res chain seq x y z
N MET A 1 14.44 6.40 -2.43
CA MET A 1 13.12 6.16 -1.79
C MET A 1 12.59 7.49 -1.28
N LEU A 2 12.15 8.33 -2.20
CA LEU A 2 11.34 9.50 -1.92
C LEU A 2 10.03 9.29 -2.69
N THR A 3 8.94 9.89 -2.26
CA THR A 3 7.67 9.80 -3.00
C THR A 3 7.89 10.30 -4.42
N SER A 4 7.29 9.66 -5.45
CA SER A 4 7.54 10.00 -6.86
C SER A 4 7.45 11.51 -7.08
N THR A 5 6.43 12.15 -6.49
CA THR A 5 6.24 13.61 -6.50
C THR A 5 7.41 14.42 -5.95
N PHE A 6 8.07 13.98 -4.86
CA PHE A 6 9.20 14.70 -4.27
C PHE A 6 10.50 14.44 -5.03
N GLN A 7 10.64 13.22 -5.57
CA GLN A 7 11.75 12.85 -6.44
C GLN A 7 11.70 13.67 -7.74
N ASP A 8 10.53 13.79 -8.36
CA ASP A 8 10.27 14.60 -9.54
C ASP A 8 10.53 16.08 -9.25
N LEU A 9 10.03 16.61 -8.12
CA LEU A 9 10.26 18.00 -7.71
C LEU A 9 11.75 18.33 -7.54
N ILE A 10 12.52 17.41 -6.94
CA ILE A 10 13.97 17.57 -6.79
C ILE A 10 14.65 17.51 -8.17
N HIS A 11 14.29 16.54 -8.99
CA HIS A 11 14.88 16.35 -10.32
C HIS A 11 14.63 17.57 -11.23
N ASP A 12 13.40 18.09 -11.25
CA ASP A 12 13.02 19.29 -12.02
C ASP A 12 13.70 20.58 -11.50
N SER A 13 14.19 20.54 -10.26
CA SER A 13 14.94 21.62 -9.64
C SER A 13 16.46 21.47 -9.77
N GLU A 14 16.98 20.43 -10.44
CA GLU A 14 18.41 20.26 -10.63
C GLU A 14 19.04 21.50 -11.31
N GLY A 15 20.04 22.08 -10.65
CA GLY A 15 20.72 23.30 -11.12
C GLY A 15 20.07 24.63 -10.70
N ARG A 16 18.99 24.61 -9.89
CA ARG A 16 18.36 25.82 -9.34
C ARG A 16 17.76 25.57 -7.95
N TYR A 17 17.44 26.65 -7.23
CA TYR A 17 16.60 26.52 -6.04
C TYR A 17 15.13 26.28 -6.43
N LEU A 18 14.38 25.68 -5.51
CA LEU A 18 12.93 25.52 -5.60
C LEU A 18 12.27 26.90 -5.74
N ARG A 19 11.34 27.01 -6.69
CA ARG A 19 10.49 28.19 -6.86
C ARG A 19 9.49 28.27 -5.70
N PRO A 20 8.95 29.46 -5.41
CA PRO A 20 7.93 29.62 -4.37
C PRO A 20 6.72 28.69 -4.53
N SER A 21 6.31 28.40 -5.77
CA SER A 21 5.23 27.44 -6.07
C SER A 21 5.59 26.01 -5.68
N GLU A 22 6.77 25.54 -6.09
CA GLU A 22 7.27 24.19 -5.80
C GLU A 22 7.50 23.98 -4.29
N LEU A 23 7.95 25.03 -3.59
CA LEU A 23 8.09 25.03 -2.14
C LEU A 23 6.73 24.95 -1.43
N GLN A 24 5.71 25.61 -1.99
CA GLN A 24 4.35 25.56 -1.44
C GLN A 24 3.73 24.16 -1.61
N ASP A 25 4.00 23.48 -2.72
CA ASP A 25 3.57 22.10 -2.95
C ASP A 25 4.23 21.15 -1.95
N LEU A 26 5.54 21.31 -1.72
CA LEU A 26 6.25 20.55 -0.69
C LEU A 26 5.67 20.79 0.70
N LYS A 27 5.36 22.05 1.03
CA LYS A 27 4.77 22.40 2.32
C LYS A 27 3.42 21.73 2.52
N THR A 28 2.55 21.79 1.52
CA THR A 28 1.25 21.10 1.55
C THR A 28 1.42 19.59 1.77
N TYR A 29 2.36 18.96 1.07
CA TYR A 29 2.63 17.53 1.22
C TYR A 29 3.06 17.15 2.65
N VAL A 30 3.92 17.98 3.28
CA VAL A 30 4.40 17.80 4.65
C VAL A 30 3.29 18.08 5.68
N ASP A 31 2.48 19.11 5.45
CA ASP A 31 1.38 19.48 6.36
C ASP A 31 0.32 18.37 6.46
N ASP A 32 0.09 17.61 5.38
CA ASP A 32 -0.82 16.45 5.38
C ASP A 32 -0.19 15.15 5.92
N LEU A 33 1.13 15.08 6.05
CA LEU A 33 1.84 13.87 6.47
C LEU A 33 1.41 13.35 7.86
N PRO A 34 1.25 14.18 8.90
CA PRO A 34 0.78 13.72 10.21
C PRO A 34 -0.60 13.05 10.15
N ARG A 35 -1.51 13.56 9.30
CA ARG A 35 -2.84 12.98 9.08
C ARG A 35 -2.71 11.60 8.43
N ARG A 36 -1.87 11.46 7.40
CA ARG A 36 -1.62 10.15 6.74
C ARG A 36 -1.00 9.14 7.71
N ILE A 37 -0.04 9.56 8.54
CA ILE A 37 0.57 8.70 9.58
C ILE A 37 -0.48 8.25 10.61
N ALA A 38 -1.36 9.14 11.04
CA ALA A 38 -2.41 8.80 12.01
C ALA A 38 -3.38 7.75 11.45
N ILE A 39 -3.79 7.90 10.18
CA ILE A 39 -4.63 6.93 9.47
C ILE A 39 -3.88 5.60 9.33
N TYR A 40 -2.63 5.63 8.87
CA TYR A 40 -1.79 4.43 8.74
C TYR A 40 -1.70 3.65 10.05
N ARG A 41 -1.41 4.32 11.18
CA ARG A 41 -1.36 3.69 12.50
C ARG A 41 -2.69 3.08 12.92
N ARG A 42 -3.81 3.73 12.58
CA ARG A 42 -5.15 3.19 12.84
C ARG A 42 -5.39 1.93 12.03
N LEU A 43 -5.07 1.94 10.73
CA LEU A 43 -5.21 0.79 9.84
C LEU A 43 -4.32 -0.37 10.28
N GLN A 44 -3.09 -0.10 10.69
CA GLN A 44 -2.15 -1.11 11.20
C GLN A 44 -2.69 -1.80 12.46
N LYS A 45 -3.27 -1.05 13.41
CA LYS A 45 -3.89 -1.63 14.61
C LYS A 45 -5.10 -2.52 14.30
N GLN A 46 -5.78 -2.26 13.17
CA GLN A 46 -6.98 -2.98 12.76
C GLN A 46 -6.69 -4.11 11.76
N GLU A 47 -5.44 -4.27 11.29
CA GLU A 47 -5.05 -5.23 10.25
C GLU A 47 -5.53 -6.65 10.58
N ALA A 48 -5.15 -7.19 11.74
CA ALA A 48 -5.50 -8.56 12.11
C ALA A 48 -7.02 -8.78 12.12
N THR A 49 -7.78 -7.87 12.75
CA THR A 49 -9.24 -7.97 12.84
C THR A 49 -9.93 -7.87 11.48
N LEU A 50 -9.41 -7.02 10.58
CA LEU A 50 -9.99 -6.88 9.25
C LEU A 50 -9.67 -8.08 8.36
N LEU A 51 -8.43 -8.57 8.40
CA LEU A 51 -8.03 -9.77 7.65
C LEU A 51 -8.79 -11.02 8.10
N GLU A 52 -8.97 -11.21 9.41
CA GLU A 52 -9.78 -12.31 9.94
C GLU A 52 -11.24 -12.24 9.48
N LYS A 53 -11.85 -11.04 9.48
CA LYS A 53 -13.22 -10.84 8.97
C LYS A 53 -13.33 -11.18 7.49
N VAL A 54 -12.34 -10.79 6.68
CA VAL A 54 -12.27 -11.13 5.26
C VAL A 54 -12.18 -12.65 5.09
N VAL A 55 -11.21 -13.30 5.73
CA VAL A 55 -11.04 -14.75 5.62
C VAL A 55 -12.30 -15.50 6.09
N THR A 56 -12.91 -15.09 7.20
CA THR A 56 -14.14 -15.71 7.71
C THR A 56 -15.31 -15.58 6.73
N LYS A 57 -15.40 -14.45 6.02
CA LYS A 57 -16.44 -14.23 5.00
C LYS A 57 -16.20 -15.05 3.73
N TYR A 58 -14.95 -15.20 3.29
CA TYR A 58 -14.61 -15.89 2.03
C TYR A 58 -14.48 -17.41 2.18
N LYS A 59 -14.16 -17.91 3.38
CA LYS A 59 -14.05 -19.36 3.66
C LYS A 59 -15.27 -20.18 3.26
N PRO A 60 -16.53 -19.78 3.57
CA PRO A 60 -17.70 -20.52 3.13
C PRO A 60 -17.99 -20.41 1.63
N MET A 61 -17.49 -19.36 0.95
CA MET A 61 -17.68 -19.17 -0.49
C MET A 61 -16.74 -20.05 -1.33
N HIS A 62 -15.60 -20.46 -0.77
CA HIS A 62 -14.59 -21.28 -1.44
C HIS A 62 -14.24 -22.55 -0.66
N PRO A 63 -15.20 -23.49 -0.46
CA PRO A 63 -14.96 -24.71 0.30
C PRO A 63 -13.97 -25.67 -0.38
N THR A 64 -13.80 -25.56 -1.70
CA THR A 64 -12.90 -26.40 -2.50
C THR A 64 -11.44 -25.96 -2.46
N LEU A 65 -11.14 -24.76 -1.94
CA LEU A 65 -9.79 -24.17 -1.97
C LEU A 65 -8.74 -25.08 -1.31
N THR A 66 -9.07 -25.63 -0.13
CA THR A 66 -8.18 -26.54 0.61
C THR A 66 -7.99 -27.88 -0.11
N ARG A 67 -8.99 -28.33 -0.87
CA ARG A 67 -8.93 -29.57 -1.66
C ARG A 67 -8.05 -29.40 -2.91
N GLN A 68 -8.07 -28.22 -3.53
CA GLN A 68 -7.33 -27.92 -4.75
C GLN A 68 -5.87 -27.51 -4.49
N HIS A 69 -5.62 -26.74 -3.44
CA HIS A 69 -4.31 -26.12 -3.18
C HIS A 69 -3.63 -26.63 -1.89
N GLY A 70 -4.22 -27.65 -1.25
CA GLY A 70 -3.68 -28.31 -0.05
C GLY A 70 -4.04 -27.63 1.27
N ALA A 71 -3.64 -28.28 2.38
CA ALA A 71 -3.99 -27.85 3.74
C ALA A 71 -3.53 -26.42 4.10
N LYS A 72 -2.47 -25.92 3.47
CA LYS A 72 -1.88 -24.59 3.72
C LYS A 72 -2.41 -23.49 2.80
N ALA A 73 -3.44 -23.77 1.98
CA ALA A 73 -3.99 -22.80 1.04
C ALA A 73 -4.47 -21.51 1.74
N TRP A 74 -5.16 -21.66 2.87
CA TRP A 74 -5.66 -20.52 3.66
C TRP A 74 -4.55 -19.73 4.35
N GLU A 75 -3.46 -20.38 4.78
CA GLU A 75 -2.30 -19.70 5.35
C GLU A 75 -1.58 -18.84 4.31
N ARG A 76 -1.46 -19.34 3.06
CA ARG A 76 -0.92 -18.58 1.94
C ARG A 76 -1.82 -17.41 1.57
N CYS A 77 -3.12 -17.64 1.43
CA CYS A 77 -4.10 -16.59 1.17
C CYS A 77 -4.07 -15.49 2.24
N HIS A 78 -4.02 -15.85 3.53
CA HIS A 78 -3.91 -14.89 4.62
C HIS A 78 -2.62 -14.06 4.53
N ARG A 79 -1.50 -14.70 4.20
CA ARG A 79 -0.22 -14.03 4.00
C ARG A 79 -0.28 -13.05 2.84
N ASP A 80 -0.83 -13.47 1.71
CA ASP A 80 -0.97 -12.64 0.52
C ASP A 80 -1.89 -11.44 0.78
N LEU A 81 -3.01 -11.65 1.48
CA LEU A 81 -3.90 -10.57 1.92
C LEU A 81 -3.19 -9.58 2.86
N SER A 82 -2.34 -10.04 3.77
CA SER A 82 -1.55 -9.15 4.64
C SER A 82 -0.53 -8.34 3.84
N TYR A 83 0.10 -8.93 2.82
CA TYR A 83 0.98 -8.17 1.92
C TYR A 83 0.21 -7.09 1.19
N VAL A 84 -0.89 -7.43 0.50
CA VAL A 84 -1.73 -6.46 -0.22
C VAL A 84 -2.20 -5.34 0.70
N TRP A 85 -2.63 -5.67 1.93
CA TRP A 85 -3.04 -4.68 2.93
C TRP A 85 -1.91 -3.70 3.29
N LYS A 86 -0.73 -4.22 3.63
CA LYS A 86 0.44 -3.40 3.99
C LYS A 86 0.85 -2.48 2.85
N TYR A 87 0.84 -3.01 1.63
CA TYR A 87 1.20 -2.24 0.45
C TYR A 87 0.18 -1.16 0.12
N ALA A 88 -1.12 -1.43 0.25
CA ALA A 88 -2.14 -0.40 0.14
C ALA A 88 -2.00 0.70 1.19
N CYS A 89 -1.70 0.32 2.44
CA CYS A 89 -1.44 1.28 3.51
C CYS A 89 -0.18 2.12 3.25
N LEU A 90 0.86 1.53 2.66
CA LEU A 90 2.09 2.23 2.29
C LEU A 90 1.87 3.19 1.12
N ALA A 91 1.15 2.77 0.07
CA ALA A 91 0.78 3.64 -1.05
C ALA A 91 -0.01 4.87 -0.57
N MET A 92 -0.97 4.67 0.34
CA MET A 92 -1.71 5.76 0.98
C MET A 92 -0.78 6.67 1.81
N LEU A 93 0.15 6.11 2.58
CA LEU A 93 1.08 6.89 3.40
C LEU A 93 2.00 7.78 2.54
N LEU A 94 2.47 7.22 1.43
CA LEU A 94 3.37 7.87 0.46
C LEU A 94 2.62 8.75 -0.56
N ASN A 95 1.28 8.73 -0.56
CA ASN A 95 0.45 9.47 -1.52
C ASN A 95 0.86 9.22 -2.98
N SER A 96 1.22 7.97 -3.31
CA SER A 96 1.66 7.54 -4.64
C SER A 96 0.95 6.23 -5.00
N GLU A 97 0.18 6.27 -6.09
CA GLU A 97 -0.53 5.10 -6.62
C GLU A 97 0.43 4.12 -7.32
N ASP A 98 1.59 4.61 -7.78
CA ASP A 98 2.61 3.83 -8.48
C ASP A 98 3.10 2.65 -7.62
N TYR A 99 3.12 2.82 -6.30
CA TYR A 99 3.45 1.75 -5.35
C TYR A 99 2.50 0.54 -5.46
N LEU A 100 1.23 0.74 -5.80
CA LEU A 100 0.30 -0.38 -6.00
C LEU A 100 0.64 -1.17 -7.27
N TYR A 101 1.08 -0.48 -8.32
CA TYR A 101 1.38 -1.09 -9.62
C TYR A 101 2.76 -1.76 -9.65
N GLU A 102 3.80 -1.14 -9.08
CA GLU A 102 5.15 -1.71 -8.99
C GLU A 102 5.17 -3.01 -8.18
N ILE A 103 4.35 -3.10 -7.13
CA ILE A 103 4.33 -4.26 -6.24
C ILE A 103 3.58 -5.44 -6.87
N ASN A 104 2.54 -5.21 -7.67
CA ASN A 104 1.94 -6.28 -8.48
C ASN A 104 2.97 -6.88 -9.46
N CYS A 105 3.90 -6.05 -9.96
CA CYS A 105 5.01 -6.50 -10.78
C CYS A 105 6.04 -7.32 -9.97
N CYS A 106 6.39 -6.89 -8.75
CA CYS A 106 7.40 -7.55 -7.91
C CYS A 106 6.91 -8.83 -7.20
N THR A 107 5.61 -8.95 -6.92
CA THR A 107 5.01 -10.13 -6.26
C THR A 107 4.56 -11.22 -7.24
N GLY A 108 4.73 -11.00 -8.55
CA GLY A 108 4.36 -11.96 -9.59
C GLY A 108 2.85 -12.13 -9.79
N TRP A 109 2.03 -11.29 -9.16
CA TRP A 109 0.58 -11.27 -9.37
C TRP A 109 0.25 -10.56 -10.69
N LYS A 110 0.36 -11.28 -11.81
CA LYS A 110 -0.42 -10.92 -13.00
C LYS A 110 -1.88 -11.26 -12.71
N LEU A 111 -2.70 -10.23 -12.49
CA LEU A 111 -4.14 -10.32 -12.72
C LEU A 111 -4.30 -10.84 -14.17
N SER A 112 -4.62 -12.13 -14.27
CA SER A 112 -4.87 -12.82 -15.54
C SER A 112 -6.29 -12.50 -16.01
#